data_AF-A0A3S4U7N5-F1
#
_entry.id   AF-A0A3S4U7N5-F1
#
_cell.length_a   1.000
_cell.length_b   1.000
_cell.length_c   1.000
_cell.angle_alpha   90.00
_cell.angle_beta   90.00
_cell.angle_gamma   90.00
#
_symmetry.space_group_name_H-M   'P 1'
#
loop_
_entity.id
_entity.type
_entity.pdbx_description
1 polymer ?
#
loop_
_entity_poly.entity_id
_entity_poly.type
_entity_poly.pdbx_seq_one_letter_code
_entity_poly.pdbx_strand_id
1 'polypeptide(L)'
;MELAPIYGQEGDMLVIARRIPYDYLVLAIGSKSNDFNTKGVAENCIFLDSSDQALRFQRKVLELFLKFSENRALDDIGEEEFKQKLVDENKVNIAIVGGGATGVELTAELYHATEDLSSYGYGKLTTPVCK
;
A
#
# COMPACT_ATOMS: atom_id res chain seq x y z
N MET A 1 20.97 6.72 28.08
CA MET A 1 19.94 6.03 27.28
C MET A 1 20.24 4.56 27.38
N GLU A 2 19.25 3.72 27.64
CA GLU A 2 19.44 2.27 27.66
C GLU A 2 18.96 1.71 26.32
N LEU A 3 19.80 0.89 25.70
CA LEU A 3 19.48 0.19 24.46
C LEU A 3 19.33 -1.29 24.77
N ALA A 4 18.26 -1.87 24.24
CA ALA A 4 18.02 -3.31 24.27
C ALA A 4 19.10 -4.06 23.47
N PRO A 5 19.30 -5.36 23.74
CA PRO A 5 20.20 -6.19 22.95
C PRO A 5 19.70 -6.32 21.50
N ILE A 6 20.64 -6.48 20.56
CA ILE A 6 20.35 -6.73 19.14
C ILE A 6 20.60 -8.20 18.86
N TYR A 7 19.62 -8.84 18.22
CA TYR A 7 19.68 -10.23 17.80
C TYR A 7 19.86 -10.33 16.28
N GLY A 8 20.60 -11.34 15.84
CA GLY A 8 20.72 -11.72 14.44
C GLY A 8 19.46 -12.42 13.95
N GLN A 9 19.42 -12.73 12.64
CA GLN A 9 18.27 -13.40 12.04
C GLN A 9 18.10 -14.85 12.51
N GLU A 10 19.17 -15.48 13.00
CA GLU A 10 19.15 -16.82 13.58
C GLU A 10 18.86 -16.79 15.10
N GLY A 11 18.58 -15.61 15.66
CA GLY A 11 18.28 -15.42 17.08
C GLY A 11 19.50 -15.36 17.99
N ASP A 12 20.71 -15.38 17.44
CA ASP A 12 21.95 -15.18 18.17
C ASP A 12 22.09 -13.73 18.65
N MET A 13 22.57 -13.53 19.88
CA MET A 13 22.76 -12.18 20.42
C MET A 13 24.03 -11.57 19.82
N LEU A 14 23.87 -10.59 18.94
CA LEU A 14 24.96 -9.87 18.29
C LEU A 14 25.53 -8.76 19.17
N VAL A 15 24.65 -8.10 19.92
CA VAL A 15 25.01 -6.93 20.75
C VAL A 15 24.25 -6.99 22.07
N ILE A 16 24.97 -6.86 23.18
CA ILE A 16 24.38 -6.82 24.52
C ILE A 16 23.60 -5.53 24.77
N ALA A 17 22.70 -5.56 25.76
CA ALA A 17 22.09 -4.35 26.30
C ALA A 17 23.17 -3.39 26.79
N ARG A 18 23.03 -2.10 26.50
CA ARG A 18 24.06 -1.11 26.86
C ARG A 18 23.48 0.25 27.20
N ARG A 19 24.18 0.94 28.09
CA ARG A 19 23.88 2.32 28.45
C ARG A 19 24.82 3.27 27.71
N ILE A 20 24.24 4.20 26.96
CA ILE A 20 24.99 5.27 26.30
C ILE A 20 24.89 6.53 27.17
N PRO A 21 26.03 7.07 27.67
CA PRO A 21 26.05 8.36 28.36
C PRO A 21 25.89 9.50 27.34
N TYR A 22 25.26 10.58 27.76
CA TYR A 22 25.07 11.79 26.96
C TYR A 22 24.97 12.99 27.89
N ASP A 23 25.43 14.15 27.43
CA ASP A 23 25.15 15.44 28.07
C ASP A 23 23.80 15.99 27.60
N TYR A 24 23.49 15.79 26.32
CA TYR A 24 22.21 16.11 25.70
C TYR A 24 21.81 14.98 24.74
N LEU A 25 20.53 14.61 24.75
CA LEU A 25 19.97 13.58 23.88
C LEU A 25 18.80 14.16 23.08
N VAL A 26 18.88 14.03 21.75
CA VAL A 26 17.77 14.34 20.84
C VAL A 26 17.32 13.04 20.18
N LEU A 27 16.05 12.69 20.35
CA LEU A 27 15.44 11.50 19.75
C LEU A 27 14.53 11.92 18.61
N ALA A 28 14.86 11.49 17.39
CA ALA A 28 14.10 11.77 16.17
C ALA A 28 13.80 10.47 15.40
N ILE A 29 13.42 9.41 16.12
CA ILE A 29 13.17 8.08 15.56
C ILE A 29 11.84 7.97 14.79
N GLY A 30 11.01 9.02 14.83
CA GLY A 30 9.71 9.06 14.18
C GLY A 30 8.67 8.13 14.82
N SER A 31 7.67 7.77 14.02
CA SER A 31 6.58 6.86 14.38
C SER A 31 6.30 5.88 13.24
N LYS A 32 5.55 4.83 13.51
CA LYS A 32 4.97 3.94 12.50
C LYS A 32 3.45 4.00 12.55
N SER A 33 2.80 3.65 11.45
CA SER A 33 1.37 3.43 11.39
C SER A 33 0.95 2.39 12.41
N ASN A 34 -0.15 2.68 13.11
CA ASN A 34 -0.68 1.84 14.16
C ASN A 34 -1.89 1.07 13.61
N ASP A 35 -1.88 -0.25 13.73
CA ASP A 35 -3.00 -1.11 13.34
C ASP A 35 -4.08 -1.21 14.44
N PHE A 36 -3.81 -0.64 15.62
CA PHE A 36 -4.67 -0.68 16.81
C PHE A 36 -5.07 -2.11 17.22
N ASN A 37 -4.25 -3.11 16.90
CA ASN A 37 -4.56 -4.54 17.03
C ASN A 37 -5.82 -4.98 16.28
N THR A 38 -6.18 -4.26 15.21
CA THR A 38 -7.30 -4.63 14.36
C THR A 38 -6.93 -5.87 13.56
N LYS A 39 -7.67 -6.96 13.78
CA LYS A 39 -7.39 -8.27 13.16
C LYS A 39 -7.35 -8.15 11.63
N GLY A 40 -6.29 -8.69 11.02
CA GLY A 40 -6.13 -8.74 9.57
C GLY A 40 -5.44 -7.52 8.95
N VAL A 41 -5.24 -6.41 9.69
CA VAL A 41 -4.63 -5.20 9.11
C VAL A 41 -3.16 -5.42 8.78
N ALA A 42 -2.38 -6.01 9.70
CA ALA A 42 -0.97 -6.27 9.46
C ALA A 42 -0.72 -7.22 8.27
N GLU A 43 -1.63 -8.16 8.03
CA GLU A 43 -1.50 -9.17 6.98
C GLU A 43 -2.06 -8.71 5.63
N ASN A 44 -3.15 -7.94 5.64
CA ASN A 44 -3.92 -7.62 4.42
C ASN A 44 -3.79 -6.18 3.94
N CYS A 45 -3.34 -5.24 4.79
CA CYS A 45 -3.17 -3.85 4.40
C CYS A 45 -1.74 -3.53 3.97
N ILE A 46 -1.60 -2.50 3.15
CA ILE A 46 -0.31 -1.92 2.79
C ILE A 46 -0.20 -0.59 3.52
N PHE A 47 0.72 -0.50 4.47
CA PHE A 47 1.05 0.76 5.15
C PHE A 47 1.88 1.67 4.24
N LEU A 48 2.00 2.95 4.59
CA LEU A 48 2.76 3.94 3.83
C LEU A 48 3.77 4.68 4.73
N ASP A 49 4.49 3.94 5.58
CA ASP A 49 5.50 4.50 6.49
C ASP A 49 6.91 4.54 5.88
N SER A 50 7.14 3.78 4.80
CA SER A 50 8.45 3.72 4.13
C SER A 50 8.33 3.75 2.61
N SER A 51 9.43 4.11 1.95
CA SER A 51 9.55 4.11 0.49
C SER A 51 9.28 2.74 -0.13
N ASP A 52 9.78 1.66 0.48
CA ASP A 52 9.54 0.30 -0.01
C ASP A 52 8.06 -0.08 0.04
N GLN A 53 7.36 0.34 1.10
CA GLN A 53 5.93 0.11 1.21
C GLN A 53 5.14 0.93 0.19
N ALA A 54 5.51 2.18 -0.05
CA ALA A 54 4.91 3.02 -1.09
C ALA A 54 5.12 2.44 -2.49
N LEU A 55 6.32 1.95 -2.81
CA LEU A 55 6.61 1.29 -4.09
C LEU A 55 5.81 -0.01 -4.26
N ARG A 56 5.67 -0.78 -3.18
CA ARG A 56 4.81 -1.98 -3.16
C ARG A 56 3.35 -1.62 -3.45
N PHE A 57 2.84 -0.56 -2.83
CA PHE A 57 1.49 -0.06 -3.09
C PHE A 57 1.31 0.34 -4.56
N GLN A 58 2.19 1.18 -5.10
CA GLN A 58 2.15 1.62 -6.49
C GLN A 58 2.15 0.44 -7.46
N ARG A 59 3.05 -0.52 -7.27
CA ARG A 59 3.10 -1.74 -8.10
C ARG A 59 1.78 -2.50 -8.05
N LYS A 60 1.19 -2.64 -6.85
CA LYS A 60 -0.08 -3.35 -6.69
C LYS A 60 -1.23 -2.68 -7.42
N VAL A 61 -1.27 -1.35 -7.39
CA VAL A 61 -2.25 -0.54 -8.11
C VAL A 61 -2.10 -0.75 -9.62
N LEU A 62 -0.88 -0.67 -10.16
CA LEU A 62 -0.62 -0.93 -11.59
C LEU A 62 -1.00 -2.34 -12.02
N GLU A 63 -0.66 -3.36 -11.22
CA GLU A 63 -1.06 -4.76 -11.47
C GLU A 63 -2.58 -4.89 -11.59
N LEU A 64 -3.35 -4.23 -10.71
CA LEU A 64 -4.82 -4.27 -10.75
C LEU A 64 -5.38 -3.58 -12.00
N PHE A 65 -4.81 -2.45 -12.41
CA PHE A 65 -5.22 -1.76 -13.63
C PHE A 65 -4.95 -2.58 -14.89
N LEU A 66 -3.79 -3.23 -15.00
CA LEU A 66 -3.46 -4.09 -16.14
C LEU A 66 -4.45 -5.26 -16.28
N LYS A 67 -4.76 -5.92 -15.16
CA LYS A 67 -5.77 -7.00 -15.14
C LYS A 67 -7.15 -6.50 -15.55
N PHE A 68 -7.52 -5.32 -15.08
CA PHE A 68 -8.80 -4.70 -15.43
C PHE A 68 -8.90 -4.39 -16.93
N SER A 69 -7.87 -3.81 -17.55
CA SER A 69 -7.88 -3.57 -18.99
C SER A 69 -7.92 -4.84 -19.82
N GLU A 70 -7.13 -5.85 -19.42
CA GLU A 70 -7.08 -7.12 -20.15
C GLU A 70 -8.47 -7.77 -20.13
N ASN A 71 -9.12 -7.82 -18.96
CA ASN A 71 -10.48 -8.35 -18.83
C ASN A 71 -11.49 -7.59 -19.71
N ARG A 72 -11.38 -6.26 -19.80
CA ARG A 72 -12.24 -5.48 -20.70
C ARG A 72 -11.98 -5.76 -22.18
N ALA A 73 -10.72 -5.90 -22.58
CA ALA A 73 -10.40 -6.26 -23.95
C ALA A 73 -10.96 -7.66 -24.31
N LEU A 74 -10.94 -8.59 -23.35
CA LEU A 74 -11.54 -9.92 -23.49
C LEU A 74 -13.08 -9.87 -23.55
N ASP A 75 -13.73 -8.94 -22.84
CA ASP A 75 -15.18 -8.68 -22.95
C ASP A 75 -15.57 -8.34 -24.40
N ASP A 76 -14.79 -7.47 -25.05
CA ASP A 76 -15.08 -6.97 -26.41
C ASP A 76 -14.98 -8.07 -27.48
N ILE A 77 -14.16 -9.10 -27.25
CA ILE A 77 -13.96 -10.23 -28.18
C ILE A 77 -14.72 -11.51 -27.76
N GLY A 78 -15.46 -11.48 -26.65
CA GLY A 78 -16.29 -12.60 -26.18
C GLY A 78 -15.50 -13.76 -25.54
N GLU A 79 -14.27 -13.53 -25.12
CA GLU A 79 -13.36 -14.55 -24.57
C GLU A 79 -13.37 -14.57 -23.03
N GLU A 80 -14.55 -14.76 -22.43
CA GLU A 80 -14.72 -14.64 -20.98
C GLU A 80 -13.95 -15.68 -20.16
N GLU A 81 -13.64 -16.85 -20.74
CA GLU A 81 -12.94 -17.94 -20.06
C GLU A 81 -11.49 -17.56 -19.66
N PHE A 82 -10.88 -16.62 -20.36
CA PHE A 82 -9.50 -16.17 -20.12
C PHE A 82 -9.40 -15.01 -19.10
N LYS A 83 -10.53 -14.53 -18.57
CA LYS A 83 -10.54 -13.41 -17.62
C LYS A 83 -9.72 -13.72 -16.37
N GLN A 84 -8.89 -12.77 -15.97
CA GLN A 84 -8.22 -12.82 -14.68
C GLN A 84 -9.22 -12.52 -13.57
N LYS A 85 -9.11 -13.26 -12.46
CA LYS A 85 -9.96 -13.07 -11.29
C LYS A 85 -9.70 -11.71 -10.62
N LEU A 86 -10.70 -10.83 -10.67
CA LEU A 86 -10.79 -9.63 -9.83
C LEU A 86 -11.72 -9.90 -8.63
N VAL A 87 -11.66 -9.04 -7.61
CA VAL A 87 -12.50 -9.17 -6.40
C VAL A 87 -13.96 -8.85 -6.70
N ASP A 88 -14.20 -7.87 -7.58
CA ASP A 88 -15.50 -7.52 -8.14
C ASP A 88 -15.36 -7.55 -9.66
N GLU A 89 -16.31 -8.16 -10.35
CA GLU A 89 -16.28 -8.29 -11.80
C GLU A 89 -16.29 -6.88 -12.41
N ASN A 90 -15.28 -6.60 -13.24
CA ASN A 90 -15.13 -5.34 -13.93
C ASN A 90 -14.98 -4.10 -13.03
N LYS A 91 -14.37 -4.22 -11.83
CA LYS A 91 -13.95 -3.06 -11.03
C LYS A 91 -12.61 -3.26 -10.32
N VAL A 92 -11.91 -2.14 -10.13
CA VAL A 92 -10.77 -2.03 -9.22
C VAL A 92 -11.25 -1.34 -7.93
N ASN A 93 -11.14 -2.02 -6.79
CA ASN A 93 -11.54 -1.49 -5.49
C ASN A 93 -10.30 -1.17 -4.66
N ILE A 94 -10.15 0.09 -4.28
CA ILE A 94 -9.09 0.57 -3.37
C ILE A 94 -9.78 1.20 -2.16
N ALA A 95 -9.47 0.70 -0.97
CA ALA A 95 -9.95 1.26 0.29
C ALA A 95 -8.78 1.95 1.01
N ILE A 96 -8.96 3.23 1.36
CA ILE A 96 -7.99 4.03 2.09
C ILE A 96 -8.51 4.24 3.50
N VAL A 97 -7.75 3.78 4.48
CA VAL A 97 -8.12 3.87 5.90
C VAL A 97 -7.36 5.04 6.52
N GLY A 98 -8.10 6.09 6.87
CA GLY A 98 -7.57 7.29 7.52
C GLY A 98 -7.78 8.55 6.67
N GLY A 99 -8.57 9.48 7.18
CA GLY A 99 -8.85 10.78 6.54
C GLY A 99 -7.87 11.90 6.92
N GLY A 100 -6.66 11.56 7.36
CA GLY A 100 -5.61 12.54 7.62
C GLY A 100 -4.98 13.05 6.31
N ALA A 101 -4.02 13.99 6.41
CA ALA A 101 -3.35 14.59 5.26
C ALA A 101 -2.86 13.53 4.24
N THR A 102 -2.13 12.52 4.70
CA THR A 102 -1.62 11.43 3.84
C THR A 102 -2.72 10.67 3.11
N GLY A 103 -3.84 10.35 3.78
CA GLY A 103 -4.93 9.61 3.16
C GLY A 103 -5.71 10.45 2.14
N VAL A 104 -5.92 11.73 2.46
CA VAL A 104 -6.57 12.68 1.54
C VAL A 104 -5.71 12.92 0.30
N GLU A 105 -4.42 13.20 0.47
CA GLU A 105 -3.47 13.39 -0.62
C GLU A 105 -3.36 12.15 -1.50
N LEU A 106 -3.23 10.96 -0.89
CA LEU A 106 -3.19 9.70 -1.64
C LEU A 106 -4.46 9.50 -2.48
N THR A 107 -5.63 9.82 -1.93
CA THR A 107 -6.90 9.71 -2.65
C THR A 107 -6.93 10.65 -3.86
N ALA A 108 -6.47 11.89 -3.69
CA ALA A 108 -6.40 12.88 -4.76
C ALA A 108 -5.42 12.45 -5.87
N GLU A 109 -4.25 11.95 -5.50
CA GLU A 109 -3.26 11.47 -6.47
C GLU A 109 -3.75 10.22 -7.22
N LEU A 110 -4.44 9.30 -6.54
CA LEU A 110 -5.04 8.14 -7.20
C LEU A 110 -6.16 8.55 -8.17
N TYR A 111 -6.95 9.56 -7.81
CA TYR A 111 -7.96 10.11 -8.71
C TYR A 111 -7.31 10.62 -10.01
N HIS A 112 -6.28 11.46 -9.92
CA HIS A 112 -5.57 11.96 -11.10
C HIS A 112 -4.91 10.81 -11.88
N ALA A 113 -4.26 9.86 -11.18
CA ALA A 113 -3.65 8.70 -11.83
C ALA A 113 -4.68 7.86 -12.61
N THR A 114 -5.93 7.76 -12.13
CA THR A 114 -6.99 7.04 -12.87
C THR A 114 -7.41 7.77 -14.14
N GLU A 115 -7.44 9.10 -14.14
CA GLU A 115 -7.74 9.89 -15.33
C GLU A 115 -6.63 9.71 -16.39
N ASP A 116 -5.38 9.82 -15.96
CA ASP A 116 -4.22 9.59 -16.82
C ASP A 116 -4.24 8.18 -17.42
N LEU A 117 -4.45 7.15 -16.59
CA LEU A 117 -4.53 5.77 -17.04
C LEU A 117 -5.70 5.52 -18.00
N SER A 118 -6.83 6.18 -17.82
CA SER A 118 -7.97 6.07 -18.74
C SER A 118 -7.64 6.59 -20.14
N SER A 119 -6.73 7.57 -20.24
CA SER A 119 -6.28 8.16 -21.52
C SER A 119 -5.37 7.22 -22.33
N TYR A 120 -4.69 6.26 -21.67
CA TYR A 120 -3.83 5.26 -22.32
C TYR A 120 -4.60 4.08 -22.95
N GLY A 121 -5.93 4.13 -23.05
CA GLY A 121 -6.74 3.10 -23.69
C GLY A 121 -7.34 2.05 -22.75
N TYR A 122 -7.28 2.28 -21.43
CA TYR A 122 -7.78 1.34 -20.41
C TYR A 122 -9.33 1.35 -20.23
N GLY A 123 -10.06 2.03 -21.12
CA GLY A 123 -11.51 2.19 -21.04
C GLY A 123 -11.95 3.10 -19.87
N LYS A 124 -13.18 3.61 -19.92
CA LYS A 124 -13.72 4.48 -18.84
C LYS A 124 -13.67 3.76 -17.49
N LEU A 125 -12.74 4.19 -16.63
CA LEU A 125 -12.74 3.90 -15.20
C LEU A 125 -13.82 4.79 -14.57
N THR A 126 -14.83 4.19 -13.96
CA THR A 126 -15.76 4.97 -13.15
C THR A 126 -15.03 5.43 -11.90
N THR A 127 -15.08 6.74 -11.69
CA THR A 127 -14.48 7.51 -10.60
C THR A 127 -14.67 6.83 -9.24
N PRO A 128 -13.66 6.78 -8.36
CA PRO A 128 -13.83 6.23 -7.02
C PRO A 128 -14.92 7.03 -6.29
N VAL A 129 -16.06 6.38 -6.04
CA VAL A 129 -17.09 6.93 -5.16
C VAL A 129 -16.64 6.62 -3.74
N CYS A 130 -16.17 7.62 -3.01
CA CYS A 130 -16.04 7.52 -1.55
C CYS A 130 -17.40 7.11 -0.98
N LYS A 131 -17.49 5.90 -0.44
CA LYS A 131 -18.55 5.51 0.48
C LYS A 131 -18.05 5.66 1.91
#